data_AF-A0A357G1X5-F1
#
_entry.id   AF-A0A357G1X5-F1
#
_cell.length_a   1.000
_cell.length_b   1.000
_cell.length_c   1.000
_cell.angle_alpha   90.00
_cell.angle_beta   90.00
_cell.angle_gamma   90.00
#
_symmetry.space_group_name_H-M   'P 1'
#
loop_
_entity.id
_entity.type
_entity.pdbx_description
1 polymer ?
#
loop_
_entity_poly.entity_id
_entity_poly.type
_entity_poly.pdbx_seq_one_letter_code
_entity_poly.pdbx_strand_id
1 'polypeptide(L)' 'VDRPLIQHAVEEARAAGIEDFIFVISKGKEMLKDHFLPHDGLNKTLASRGKTREIEMLATCEIPEKNLPLAYQDEPL' A
#
# COMPACT_ATOMS: atom_id res chain seq x y z
N VAL A 1 -16.26 2.10 6.07
CA VAL A 1 -15.95 3.49 5.67
C VAL A 1 -14.56 3.91 6.18
N ASP A 2 -13.85 3.02 6.89
CA ASP A 2 -12.58 3.33 7.59
C ASP A 2 -11.30 3.07 6.77
N ARG A 3 -11.38 3.07 5.42
CA ARG A 3 -10.22 2.83 4.55
C ARG A 3 -9.72 4.14 3.95
N PRO A 4 -8.39 4.34 3.81
CA PRO A 4 -7.84 5.52 3.15
C PRO A 4 -8.38 5.69 1.73
N LEU A 5 -8.67 6.92 1.30
CA LEU A 5 -9.13 7.20 -0.07
C LEU A 5 -8.19 6.65 -1.14
N ILE A 6 -6.89 6.74 -0.89
CA ILE A 6 -5.85 6.24 -1.79
C ILE A 6 -5.95 4.72 -2.00
N GLN A 7 -6.44 3.96 -1.01
CA GLN A 7 -6.64 2.53 -1.13
C GLN A 7 -7.69 2.21 -2.21
N HIS A 8 -8.76 2.99 -2.29
CA HIS A 8 -9.78 2.81 -3.33
C HIS A 8 -9.23 3.08 -4.73
N ALA A 9 -8.44 4.15 -4.90
CA ALA A 9 -7.83 4.46 -6.19
C ALA A 9 -6.87 3.34 -6.66
N VAL A 10 -6.10 2.76 -5.73
CA VAL A 10 -5.22 1.62 -6.02
C VAL A 10 -6.02 0.37 -6.37
N GLU A 11 -7.09 0.06 -5.62
CA GLU A 11 -7.98 -1.06 -5.90
C GLU A 11 -8.62 -0.95 -7.30
N GLU A 12 -9.08 0.23 -7.69
CA GLU A 12 -9.65 0.50 -9.02
C GLU A 12 -8.62 0.33 -10.14
N ALA A 13 -7.42 0.90 -9.97
CA ALA A 13 -6.34 0.76 -10.95
C ALA A 13 -5.88 -0.69 -11.10
N ARG A 14 -5.80 -1.45 -9.99
CA ARG A 14 -5.47 -2.87 -10.01
C ARG A 14 -6.56 -3.69 -10.72
N ALA A 15 -7.84 -3.36 -10.52
CA ALA A 15 -8.95 -3.97 -11.25
C ALA A 15 -8.90 -3.68 -12.76
N ALA A 16 -8.28 -2.55 -13.16
CA ALA A 16 -7.99 -2.22 -14.55
C ALA A 16 -6.72 -2.91 -15.10
N GLY A 17 -6.01 -3.71 -14.30
CA GLY A 17 -4.80 -4.44 -14.70
C GLY A 17 -3.51 -3.62 -14.58
N ILE A 18 -3.51 -2.52 -13.83
CA ILE A 18 -2.30 -1.75 -13.57
C ILE A 18 -1.47 -2.45 -12.48
N GLU A 19 -0.21 -2.73 -12.79
CA GLU A 19 0.74 -3.40 -11.88
C GLU A 19 1.78 -2.45 -11.29
N ASP A 20 2.04 -1.32 -11.94
CA ASP A 20 3.07 -0.34 -11.55
C ASP A 20 2.43 0.94 -11.02
N PHE A 21 2.79 1.32 -9.80
CA PHE A 21 2.23 2.47 -9.09
C PHE A 21 3.33 3.48 -8.75
N ILE A 22 3.25 4.68 -9.31
CA ILE A 22 4.19 5.76 -9.01
C ILE A 22 3.51 6.74 -8.05
N PHE A 23 4.04 6.87 -6.83
CA PHE A 23 3.53 7.81 -5.85
C PHE A 23 4.33 9.11 -5.90
N VAL A 24 3.67 10.21 -6.26
CA VAL A 24 4.22 11.56 -6.17
C VAL A 24 3.76 12.18 -4.85
N ILE A 25 4.68 12.39 -3.91
CA ILE A 25 4.37 12.90 -2.58
C ILE A 25 5.26 14.06 -2.16
N SER A 26 4.80 14.85 -1.20
CA SER A 26 5.66 15.81 -0.47
C SER A 26 6.45 15.08 0.63
N LYS A 27 7.55 15.70 1.10
CA LYS A 27 8.28 15.21 2.29
C LYS A 27 7.36 15.12 3.51
N GLY A 28 7.51 14.07 4.32
CA GLY A 28 6.69 13.80 5.50
C GLY A 28 5.44 12.94 5.24
N LYS A 29 5.22 12.50 3.99
CA LYS A 29 4.11 11.63 3.59
C LYS A 29 4.57 10.23 3.16
N GLU A 30 5.78 9.84 3.54
CA GLU A 30 6.39 8.54 3.20
C GLU A 30 5.54 7.36 3.73
N MET A 31 4.81 7.58 4.83
CA MET A 31 3.87 6.61 5.42
C MET A 31 2.78 6.14 4.44
N LEU A 32 2.46 6.91 3.38
CA LEU A 32 1.55 6.45 2.33
C LEU A 32 2.13 5.28 1.56
N LYS A 33 3.42 5.31 1.20
CA LYS A 33 4.10 4.16 0.57
C LYS A 33 4.11 2.98 1.53
N ASP A 34 4.48 3.23 2.79
CA ASP A 34 4.63 2.17 3.79
C ASP A 34 3.32 1.40 4.01
N HIS A 35 2.16 2.04 3.82
CA HIS A 35 0.86 1.37 3.90
C HIS A 35 0.68 0.23 2.88
N PHE A 36 1.29 0.34 1.70
CA PHE A 36 1.15 -0.63 0.60
C PHE A 36 2.33 -1.60 0.50
N LEU A 37 3.39 -1.40 1.28
CA LEU A 37 4.52 -2.32 1.32
C LEU A 37 4.17 -3.61 2.08
N PRO A 38 4.81 -4.75 1.75
CA PRO A 38 4.65 -5.98 2.53
C PRO A 38 5.15 -5.83 3.97
N HIS A 39 4.37 -6.32 4.94
CA HIS A 39 4.70 -6.24 6.38
C HIS A 39 4.90 -7.62 7.02
N ASP A 40 6.07 -8.23 6.81
CA ASP A 40 6.37 -9.58 7.32
C ASP A 40 6.19 -9.72 8.84
N GLY A 41 6.56 -8.70 9.61
CA GLY A 41 6.42 -8.70 11.08
C GLY A 41 4.95 -8.71 11.52
N LEU A 42 4.10 -7.96 10.83
CA LEU A 42 2.66 -7.92 11.08
C LEU A 42 2.02 -9.25 10.69
N ASN A 43 2.38 -9.80 9.52
CA ASN A 43 1.88 -11.09 9.03
C ASN A 43 2.22 -12.23 10.00
N LYS A 44 3.45 -12.29 10.51
CA LYS A 44 3.85 -13.26 11.55
C LYS A 44 3.04 -13.10 12.84
N THR A 45 2.82 -11.86 13.28
CA THR A 45 2.04 -11.57 14.48
C THR A 45 0.58 -12.00 14.33
N LEU A 46 -0.06 -11.68 13.21
CA LEU A 46 -1.43 -12.08 12.92
C LEU A 46 -1.55 -13.61 12.77
N ALA A 47 -0.56 -14.26 12.14
CA ALA A 47 -0.53 -15.71 11.99
C ALA A 47 -0.46 -16.40 13.35
N SER A 48 0.41 -15.94 14.26
CA SER A 48 0.49 -16.46 15.63
C SER A 48 -0.80 -16.29 16.43
N ARG A 49 -1.64 -15.31 16.06
CA ARG A 49 -2.95 -15.03 16.68
C ARG A 49 -4.11 -15.73 15.96
N GLY A 50 -3.85 -16.52 14.92
CA GLY A 50 -4.87 -17.22 14.13
C GLY A 50 -5.78 -16.29 13.31
N LYS A 51 -5.34 -15.06 13.04
CA LYS A 51 -6.10 -14.03 12.32
C LYS A 51 -5.96 -14.15 10.81
N THR A 52 -6.37 -15.31 10.27
CA THR A 52 -6.17 -15.65 8.84
C THR A 52 -6.91 -14.69 7.91
N ARG A 53 -8.11 -14.25 8.28
CA ARG A 53 -8.91 -13.31 7.48
C ARG A 53 -8.19 -11.96 7.31
N GLU A 54 -7.56 -11.45 8.36
CA GLU A 54 -6.83 -10.19 8.31
C GLU A 54 -5.55 -10.31 7.48
N ILE A 55 -4.87 -11.47 7.52
CA ILE A 55 -3.71 -11.74 6.66
C ILE A 55 -4.11 -11.75 5.19
N GLU A 56 -5.22 -12.42 4.85
CA GLU A 56 -5.74 -12.43 3.48
C GLU A 56 -6.10 -11.03 3.00
N MET A 57 -6.70 -10.21 3.87
CA MET A 57 -7.00 -8.81 3.55
C MET A 57 -5.72 -8.00 3.29
N LEU A 58 -4.68 -8.15 4.11
CA LEU A 58 -3.40 -7.46 3.90
C LEU A 58 -2.77 -7.86 2.56
N ALA A 59 -2.74 -9.16 2.24
CA ALA A 59 -2.14 -9.66 1.01
C ALA A 59 -2.77 -9.08 -0.26
N THR A 60 -4.06 -8.71 -0.23
CA THR A 60 -4.71 -8.06 -1.39
C THR A 60 -4.28 -6.60 -1.61
N CYS A 61 -3.80 -5.93 -0.56
CA CYS A 61 -3.40 -4.53 -0.59
C CYS A 61 -1.89 -4.36 -0.81
N GLU A 62 -1.09 -5.40 -0.54
CA GLU A 62 0.36 -5.36 -0.69
C GLU A 62 0.77 -5.23 -2.17
N ILE A 63 1.77 -4.38 -2.40
CA ILE A 63 2.42 -4.15 -3.68
C ILE A 63 3.94 -4.32 -3.47
N PRO A 64 4.63 -5.11 -4.31
CA PRO A 64 6.08 -5.26 -4.21
C PRO A 64 6.79 -3.92 -4.29
N GLU A 65 7.82 -3.71 -3.48
CA GLU A 65 8.55 -2.43 -3.45
C GLU A 65 9.07 -1.98 -4.83
N LYS A 66 9.46 -2.94 -5.67
CA LYS A 66 9.90 -2.70 -7.05
C LYS A 66 8.85 -1.93 -7.88
N ASN A 67 7.57 -2.20 -7.63
CA ASN A 67 6.44 -1.64 -8.37
C ASN A 67 5.90 -0.38 -7.71
N LEU A 68 6.58 0.15 -6.68
CA LEU A 68 6.13 1.29 -5.90
C LEU A 68 7.20 2.39 -5.75
N PRO A 69 7.74 2.93 -6.86
CA PRO A 69 8.68 4.05 -6.80
C PRO A 69 8.02 5.31 -6.22
N LEU A 70 8.82 6.05 -5.46
CA LEU A 70 8.46 7.35 -4.90
C LEU A 70 9.13 8.47 -5.69
N ALA A 71 8.36 9.48 -6.04
CA ALA A 71 8.85 10.76 -6.51
C ALA A 71 8.48 11.85 -5.50
N TYR A 72 9.42 12.75 -5.22
CA TYR A 72 9.15 13.91 -4.37
C TYR A 72 8.74 15.09 -5.25
N GLN A 73 7.69 15.80 -4.83
CA GLN A 73 7.30 17.06 -5.46
C GLN A 73 8.19 18.19 -4.94
N ASP A 74 9.01 18.78 -5.82
CA ASP A 74 9.97 19.84 -5.47
C ASP A 74 9.36 21.26 -5.49
N GLU A 75 8.26 21.49 -6.23
CA GLU A 75 7.53 22.78 -6.25
C GLU A 75 6.00 22.56 -6.17
N PRO A 76 5.27 23.33 -5.33
CA PRO A 76 3.81 23.27 -5.29
C PRO A 76 3.24 23.82 -6.60
N LEU A 77 2.33 23.04 -7.21
CA LEU A 77 1.57 23.41 -8.41
C LEU A 77 0.63 24.59 -8.14
#